data_AF-A0A426PWR2-F1
#
_entry.id   AF-A0A426PWR2-F1
#
_cell.length_a   1.000
_cell.length_b   1.000
_cell.length_c   1.000
_cell.angle_alpha   90.00
_cell.angle_beta   90.00
_cell.angle_gamma   90.00
#
_symmetry.space_group_name_H-M   'P 1'
#
loop_
_entity.id
_entity.type
_entity.pdbx_description
1 polymer ?
#
loop_
_entity_poly.entity_id
_entity_poly.type
_entity_poly.pdbx_seq_one_letter_code
_entity_poly.pdbx_strand_id
1 'polypeptide(L)'
;MSRLSGAPSVVVPDKPERLGATDAQWDRVVEVFVEHAGEFLQVRNHVELSNLQFRLGLGEHPFPVAVKTLLAANGVSYFGLVRATVDAVAASAASSTNKRGGEVR
;
A
#
# COMPACT_ATOMS: atom_id res chain seq x y z
N MET A 1 -17.00 -14.30 23.87
CA MET A 1 -15.82 -13.79 23.13
C MET A 1 -15.91 -14.32 21.71
N SER A 2 -16.56 -13.57 20.81
CA SER A 2 -16.76 -13.98 19.42
C SER A 2 -15.51 -13.66 18.61
N ARG A 3 -14.79 -14.69 18.17
CA ARG A 3 -13.73 -14.57 17.16
C ARG A 3 -14.40 -14.32 15.81
N LEU A 4 -14.15 -13.16 15.19
CA LEU A 4 -14.45 -12.91 13.79
C LEU A 4 -13.58 -13.88 12.96
N SER A 5 -14.15 -15.05 12.63
CA SER A 5 -13.51 -16.02 11.73
C SER A 5 -13.45 -15.43 10.32
N GLY A 6 -12.28 -14.95 9.90
CA GLY A 6 -12.03 -14.51 8.53
C GLY A 6 -11.18 -13.25 8.38
N ALA A 7 -10.88 -12.52 9.45
CA ALA A 7 -9.97 -11.38 9.35
C ALA A 7 -8.54 -11.86 8.99
N PRO A 8 -7.85 -11.24 8.03
CA PRO A 8 -6.46 -11.57 7.74
C PRO A 8 -5.65 -11.44 9.03
N SER A 9 -4.79 -12.42 9.31
CA SER A 9 -3.88 -12.35 10.45
C SER A 9 -2.85 -11.25 10.18
N VAL A 10 -3.01 -10.09 10.84
CA VAL A 10 -2.11 -8.95 10.71
C VAL A 10 -1.00 -9.04 11.75
N VAL A 11 0.24 -8.88 11.30
CA VAL A 11 1.41 -8.66 12.16
C VAL A 11 1.54 -7.16 12.42
N VAL A 12 1.52 -6.77 13.69
CA VAL A 12 1.79 -5.39 14.13
C VAL A 12 3.09 -5.41 14.93
N PRO A 13 4.20 -4.85 14.41
CA PRO A 13 5.44 -4.72 15.16
C PRO A 13 5.33 -3.61 16.21
N ASP A 14 6.28 -3.54 17.13
CA ASP A 14 6.48 -2.35 17.94
C ASP A 14 6.84 -1.14 17.05
N LYS A 15 6.49 0.07 17.51
CA LYS A 15 6.83 1.30 16.80
C LYS A 15 8.36 1.43 16.67
N PRO A 16 8.91 1.55 15.45
CA PRO A 16 10.34 1.82 15.30
C PRO A 16 10.73 3.18 15.90
N GLU A 17 11.85 3.22 16.63
CA GLU A 17 12.34 4.46 17.26
C GLU A 17 12.59 5.60 16.26
N ARG A 18 13.07 5.25 15.05
CA ARG A 18 13.44 6.22 14.00
C ARG A 18 12.29 6.54 13.02
N LEU A 19 11.06 6.17 13.33
CA LEU A 19 9.92 6.35 12.43
C LEU A 19 9.53 7.82 12.23
N GLY A 20 9.90 8.70 13.18
CA GLY A 20 9.52 10.12 13.14
C GLY A 20 8.02 10.36 13.44
N ALA A 21 7.32 9.35 13.95
CA ALA A 21 5.94 9.44 14.41
C ALA A 21 5.87 9.34 15.95
N THR A 22 4.95 10.09 16.55
CA THR A 22 4.57 9.93 17.96
C THR A 22 3.86 8.60 18.19
N ASP A 23 3.77 8.14 19.44
CA ASP A 23 3.03 6.92 19.78
C ASP A 23 1.55 7.02 19.36
N ALA A 24 0.90 8.15 19.64
CA ALA A 24 -0.48 8.39 19.22
C ALA A 24 -0.67 8.37 17.68
N GLN A 25 0.32 8.86 16.93
CA GLN A 25 0.29 8.79 15.46
C GLN A 25 0.48 7.35 14.97
N TRP A 26 1.34 6.57 15.63
CA TRP A 26 1.53 5.16 15.33
C TRP A 26 0.27 4.35 15.62
N ASP A 27 -0.32 4.51 16.81
CA ASP A 27 -1.53 3.81 17.24
C ASP A 27 -2.69 4.08 16.27
N ARG A 28 -2.85 5.34 15.85
CA ARG A 28 -3.83 5.71 14.83
C ARG A 28 -3.60 4.99 13.49
N VAL A 29 -2.36 4.89 13.04
CA VAL A 29 -2.05 4.18 11.78
C VAL A 29 -2.31 2.69 11.94
N VAL A 30 -1.95 2.09 13.08
CA VAL A 30 -2.20 0.68 13.38
C VAL A 30 -3.70 0.39 13.39
N GLU A 31 -4.50 1.23 14.05
CA GLU A 31 -5.96 1.12 14.09
C GLU A 31 -6.54 1.07 12.67
N VAL A 32 -6.23 2.09 11.85
CA VAL A 32 -6.69 2.18 10.47
C VAL A 32 -6.17 1.02 9.61
N PHE A 33 -4.92 0.59 9.80
CA PHE A 33 -4.36 -0.52 9.05
C PHE A 33 -5.04 -1.85 9.38
N VAL A 34 -5.31 -2.12 10.66
CA VAL A 34 -5.98 -3.34 11.11
C VAL A 34 -7.43 -3.37 10.63
N GLU A 35 -8.14 -2.25 10.71
CA GLU A 35 -9.52 -2.13 10.20
C GLU A 35 -9.59 -2.40 8.68
N HIS A 36 -8.63 -1.87 7.93
CA HIS A 36 -8.57 -1.98 6.46
C HIS A 36 -7.55 -3.01 5.96
N ALA A 37 -7.19 -4.00 6.77
CA ALA A 37 -6.08 -4.92 6.47
C ALA A 37 -6.27 -5.69 5.16
N GLY A 38 -7.50 -6.09 4.85
CA GLY A 38 -7.82 -6.74 3.58
C GLY A 38 -7.49 -5.88 2.37
N GLU A 39 -7.71 -4.56 2.46
CA GLU A 39 -7.41 -3.62 1.38
C GLU A 39 -5.89 -3.37 1.28
N PHE A 40 -5.23 -3.12 2.42
CA PHE A 40 -3.79 -2.88 2.46
C PHE A 40 -2.96 -4.06 1.99
N LEU A 41 -3.32 -5.29 2.37
CA LEU A 41 -2.55 -6.49 2.01
C LEU A 41 -2.83 -6.96 0.57
N GLN A 42 -3.84 -6.41 -0.09
CA GLN A 42 -4.18 -6.73 -1.49
C GLN A 42 -3.74 -5.68 -2.49
N VAL A 43 -3.15 -4.55 -2.06
CA VAL A 43 -2.61 -3.52 -2.98
C VAL A 43 -1.59 -4.13 -3.92
N ARG A 44 -1.73 -3.83 -5.22
CA ARG A 44 -0.91 -4.45 -6.27
C ARG A 44 0.21 -3.57 -6.76
N ASN A 45 0.11 -2.27 -6.53
CA ASN A 45 1.08 -1.29 -7.00
C ASN A 45 1.08 -0.03 -6.12
N HIS A 46 2.08 0.83 -6.32
CA HIS A 46 2.29 2.03 -5.51
C HIS A 46 1.14 3.06 -5.61
N VAL A 47 0.47 3.15 -6.77
CA VAL A 47 -0.62 4.11 -7.00
C VAL A 47 -1.86 3.70 -6.22
N GLU A 48 -2.22 2.41 -6.24
CA GLU A 48 -3.31 1.86 -5.42
C GLU A 48 -3.05 2.11 -3.93
N LEU A 49 -1.83 1.85 -3.45
CA LEU A 49 -1.43 2.14 -2.08
C LEU A 49 -1.59 3.63 -1.74
N SER A 50 -1.10 4.53 -2.60
CA SER A 50 -1.20 5.98 -2.38
C SER A 50 -2.66 6.42 -2.29
N ASN A 51 -3.51 5.97 -3.21
CA ASN A 51 -4.93 6.30 -3.22
C ASN A 51 -5.67 5.78 -1.98
N LEU A 52 -5.36 4.55 -1.56
CA LEU A 52 -5.90 3.96 -0.33
C LEU A 52 -5.52 4.81 0.88
N GLN A 53 -4.24 5.19 1.00
CA GLN A 53 -3.77 6.04 2.08
C GLN A 53 -4.46 7.41 2.11
N PHE A 54 -4.61 8.08 0.96
CA PHE A 54 -5.34 9.36 0.91
C PHE A 54 -6.80 9.20 1.32
N ARG A 55 -7.50 8.18 0.81
CA ARG A 55 -8.89 7.91 1.17
C ARG A 55 -9.08 7.66 2.67
N LEU A 56 -8.10 7.02 3.32
CA LEU A 56 -8.13 6.71 4.75
C LEU A 56 -7.50 7.80 5.64
N GLY A 57 -7.14 8.96 5.08
CA GLY A 57 -6.54 10.06 5.85
C GLY A 57 -5.09 9.81 6.31
N LEU A 58 -4.38 8.89 5.66
CA LEU A 58 -2.98 8.53 5.90
C LEU A 58 -2.03 9.02 4.78
N GLY A 59 -2.47 10.01 4.00
CA GLY A 59 -1.71 10.55 2.86
C GLY A 59 -0.56 11.48 3.25
N GLU A 60 -0.60 12.06 4.45
CA GLU A 60 0.37 13.04 4.91
C GLU A 60 1.41 12.44 5.87
N HIS A 61 2.62 13.00 5.84
CA HIS A 61 3.70 12.60 6.74
C HIS A 61 3.28 12.77 8.22
N PRO A 62 3.61 11.82 9.13
CA PRO A 62 4.48 10.65 8.95
C PRO A 62 3.77 9.36 8.51
N PHE A 63 2.46 9.39 8.28
CA PHE A 63 1.65 8.17 8.13
C PHE A 63 2.08 7.23 7.00
N PRO A 64 2.52 7.70 5.81
CA PRO A 64 3.03 6.81 4.78
C PRO A 64 4.25 5.98 5.20
N VAL A 65 5.10 6.49 6.08
CA VAL A 65 6.27 5.75 6.56
C VAL A 65 5.83 4.64 7.53
N ALA A 66 4.85 4.94 8.39
CA ALA A 66 4.24 3.98 9.29
C ALA A 66 3.53 2.85 8.53
N VAL A 67 2.75 3.19 7.49
CA VAL A 67 2.08 2.22 6.62
C VAL A 67 3.10 1.31 5.92
N LYS A 68 4.20 1.86 5.39
CA LYS A 68 5.27 1.05 4.79
C LYS A 68 5.90 0.06 5.78
N THR A 69 6.04 0.46 7.04
CA THR A 69 6.55 -0.40 8.11
C THR A 69 5.61 -1.57 8.36
N LEU A 70 4.30 -1.31 8.48
CA LEU A 70 3.28 -2.34 8.66
C LEU A 70 3.18 -3.29 7.47
N LEU A 71 3.22 -2.75 6.24
CA LEU A 71 3.26 -3.56 5.02
C LEU A 71 4.48 -4.51 5.02
N ALA A 72 5.67 -4.00 5.35
CA ALA A 72 6.88 -4.82 5.40
C ALA A 72 6.78 -5.94 6.44
N ALA A 73 6.23 -5.66 7.63
CA ALA A 73 5.98 -6.67 8.66
C ALA A 73 5.01 -7.77 8.22
N ASN A 74 4.12 -7.46 7.27
CA ASN A 74 3.17 -8.40 6.67
C ASN A 74 3.63 -8.95 5.30
N GLY A 75 4.91 -8.81 4.97
CA GLY A 75 5.52 -9.38 3.76
C GLY A 75 5.27 -8.60 2.47
N VAL A 76 4.68 -7.41 2.53
CA VAL A 76 4.43 -6.55 1.36
C VAL A 76 5.61 -5.59 1.16
N SER A 77 6.35 -5.76 0.06
CA SER A 77 7.49 -4.91 -0.28
C SER A 77 7.06 -3.64 -1.00
N TYR A 78 7.33 -2.47 -0.41
CA TYR A 78 7.10 -1.17 -1.06
C TYR A 78 7.86 -1.04 -2.39
N PHE A 79 9.11 -1.51 -2.46
CA PHE A 79 9.87 -1.50 -3.71
C PHE A 79 9.23 -2.41 -4.76
N GLY A 80 8.67 -3.55 -4.34
CA GLY A 80 7.86 -4.41 -5.20
C GLY A 80 6.65 -3.68 -5.79
N LEU A 81 5.93 -2.91 -4.96
CA LEU A 81 4.78 -2.11 -5.41
C LEU A 81 5.17 -1.01 -6.41
N VAL A 82 6.30 -0.33 -6.18
CA VAL A 82 6.82 0.69 -7.12
C VAL A 82 7.21 0.05 -8.45
N ARG A 83 7.92 -1.09 -8.41
CA ARG A 83 8.28 -1.83 -9.61
C ARG A 83 7.04 -2.27 -10.39
N ALA A 84 6.02 -2.80 -9.72
CA ALA A 84 4.76 -3.17 -10.35
C ALA A 84 4.07 -1.99 -11.06
N THR A 85 4.13 -0.78 -10.48
CA THR A 85 3.66 0.44 -11.16
C THR A 85 4.45 0.72 -12.43
N VAL A 86 5.78 0.67 -12.37
CA VAL A 86 6.65 0.93 -13.54
C VAL A 86 6.40 -0.09 -14.65
N ASP A 87 6.31 -1.37 -14.31
CA ASP A 87 6.05 -2.44 -15.27
C ASP A 87 4.69 -2.26 -15.96
N ALA A 88 3.65 -1.86 -15.21
CA ALA A 88 2.32 -1.56 -15.76
C ALA A 88 2.32 -0.35 -16.72
N VAL A 89 3.07 0.71 -16.38
CA VAL A 89 3.23 1.89 -17.25
C VAL A 89 4.00 1.52 -18.52
N ALA A 90 5.08 0.76 -18.41
CA ALA A 90 5.86 0.31 -19.57
C ALA A 90 5.01 -0.56 -20.52
N ALA A 91 4.24 -1.50 -19.98
CA ALA A 91 3.32 -2.32 -20.77
C ALA A 91 2.24 -1.48 -21.47
N SER A 92 1.69 -0.47 -20.78
CA SER A 92 0.70 0.46 -21.35
C SER A 92 1.30 1.29 -22.49
N ALA A 93 2.53 1.76 -22.35
CA ALA A 93 3.24 2.51 -23.38
C ALA A 93 3.45 1.66 -24.64
N ALA A 94 3.93 0.42 -24.49
CA ALA A 94 4.16 -0.50 -25.60
C ALA A 94 2.87 -0.85 -26.37
N SER A 95 1.76 -1.04 -25.67
CA SER A 95 0.44 -1.29 -26.28
C SER A 95 -0.07 -0.07 -27.07
N SER A 96 0.20 1.14 -26.58
CA SER A 96 -0.19 2.39 -27.24
C SER A 96 0.56 2.63 -28.56
N THR A 97 1.83 2.21 -28.64
CA THR A 97 2.63 2.26 -29.88
C THR A 97 2.11 1.28 -30.93
N ASN A 98 1.70 0.07 -30.50
CA ASN A 98 1.18 -0.95 -31.41
C ASN A 98 -0.18 -0.56 -32.03
N LYS A 99 -1.05 0.13 -31.29
CA LYS A 99 -2.33 0.65 -31.84
C LYS A 99 -2.12 1.73 -32.91
N ARG A 100 -1.15 2.63 -32.75
CA ARG A 100 -0.89 3.71 -33.73
C ARG A 100 -0.24 3.23 -35.03
N GLY A 101 0.42 2.07 -35.03
CA GLY A 101 0.95 1.45 -36.24
C GLY A 101 -0.07 0.66 -37.07
N GLY A 102 -1.28 0.42 -36.52
CA GLY A 102 -2.33 -0.39 -37.15
C GLY A 102 -3.39 0.40 -37.94
N GLU A 103 -3.42 1.73 -37.84
CA GLU A 103 -4.36 2.61 -38.56
C GLU A 103 -3.78 3.19 -39.87
N VAL A 104 -3.03 2.39 -40.63
CA VAL A 104 -2.68 2.73 -42.01
C VAL A 104 -3.16 1.62 -42.94
N ARG A 105 -4.42 1.71 -43.35
CA ARG A 105 -4.96 1.05 -44.54
C ARG A 105 -5.98 1.97 -45.22
#